data_AF-A0A949YU48-F1
#
_entry.id   AF-A0A949YU48-F1
#
_cell.length_a   1.000
_cell.length_b   1.000
_cell.length_c   1.000
_cell.angle_alpha   90.00
_cell.angle_beta   90.00
_cell.angle_gamma   90.00
#
_symmetry.space_group_name_H-M   'P 1'
#
loop_
_entity.id
_entity.type
_entity.pdbx_description
1 polymer ?
#
loop_
_entity_poly.entity_id
_entity_poly.type
_entity_poly.pdbx_seq_one_letter_code
_entity_poly.pdbx_strand_id
1 'polypeptide(L)'
;MRQIASRQEVGVVLDPDREYLSEFYRPERGNVVLNPLDERCPRWTPWQELRPGYGEPDAEAQAESLFPDPPRQADVGSTPFFRRSSRILYLSLLKIAEPREPATLVELLNLPRAELKQRLKGTPAEALIDPGAHEEGAGIVATVANAVNPFRYLPVDAATEWSAREWARPARAGSS
;
A
#
# COMPACT_ATOMS: atom_id res chain seq x y z
N MET A 1 -16.41 13.88 -15.95
CA MET A 1 -16.74 14.21 -14.55
C MET A 1 -18.22 14.49 -14.31
N ARG A 2 -18.91 15.35 -15.09
CA ARG A 2 -20.36 15.62 -14.90
C ARG A 2 -21.27 14.38 -15.01
N GLN A 3 -20.94 13.40 -15.86
CA GLN A 3 -21.71 12.16 -16.01
C GLN A 3 -21.56 11.15 -14.85
N ILE A 4 -20.40 11.11 -14.17
CA ILE A 4 -20.15 10.22 -13.02
C ILE A 4 -20.88 10.77 -11.79
N ALA A 5 -20.80 12.08 -11.58
CA ALA A 5 -21.51 12.77 -10.51
C ALA A 5 -23.04 12.66 -10.61
N SER A 6 -23.60 12.54 -11.82
CA SER A 6 -25.04 12.34 -12.03
C SER A 6 -25.52 10.90 -11.79
N ARG A 7 -24.61 9.92 -11.69
CA ARG A 7 -24.93 8.49 -11.52
C ARG A 7 -24.72 7.95 -10.11
N GLN A 8 -24.28 8.79 -9.15
CA GLN A 8 -23.87 8.37 -7.80
C GLN A 8 -22.81 7.26 -7.80
N GLU A 9 -22.02 7.16 -8.86
CA GLU A 9 -20.97 6.16 -8.99
C GLU A 9 -19.70 6.63 -8.25
N VAL A 10 -19.09 5.70 -7.52
CA VAL A 10 -17.83 5.90 -6.83
C VAL A 10 -16.70 6.01 -7.87
N GLY A 11 -15.90 7.07 -7.82
CA GLY A 11 -14.81 7.30 -8.76
C GLY A 11 -13.53 7.73 -8.06
N VAL A 12 -12.39 7.23 -8.56
CA VAL A 12 -11.06 7.74 -8.21
C VAL A 12 -10.69 8.80 -9.22
N VAL A 13 -10.40 10.02 -8.76
CA VAL A 13 -9.94 11.12 -9.61
C VAL A 13 -8.45 11.30 -9.37
N LEU A 14 -7.65 11.03 -10.39
CA LEU A 14 -6.23 11.37 -10.37
C LEU A 14 -6.11 12.82 -10.85
N ASP A 15 -5.82 13.73 -9.91
CA ASP A 15 -5.71 15.17 -10.17
C ASP A 15 -4.27 15.66 -9.88
N PRO A 16 -3.28 15.32 -10.74
CA PRO A 16 -1.90 15.72 -10.54
C PRO A 16 -1.71 17.25 -10.61
N ASP A 17 -2.55 17.95 -11.37
CA ASP A 17 -2.47 19.41 -11.59
C ASP A 17 -3.30 20.23 -10.58
N ARG A 18 -4.04 19.55 -9.68
CA ARG A 18 -4.91 20.15 -8.64
C ARG A 18 -6.06 21.03 -9.18
N GLU A 19 -6.40 20.92 -10.47
CA GLU A 19 -7.41 21.77 -11.11
C GLU A 19 -8.85 21.28 -10.85
N TYR A 20 -9.03 19.99 -10.53
CA TYR A 20 -10.34 19.38 -10.35
C TYR A 20 -10.83 19.39 -8.90
N LEU A 21 -9.90 19.47 -7.94
CA LEU A 21 -10.23 19.49 -6.52
C LEU A 21 -11.15 20.67 -6.14
N SER A 22 -10.85 21.87 -6.64
CA SER A 22 -11.66 23.08 -6.36
C SER A 22 -13.06 23.03 -6.99
N GLU A 23 -13.20 22.39 -8.15
CA GLU A 23 -14.47 22.37 -8.88
C GLU A 23 -15.42 21.28 -8.36
N PHE A 24 -14.89 20.10 -8.02
CA PHE A 24 -15.70 18.88 -7.80
C PHE A 24 -15.71 18.35 -6.36
N TYR A 25 -14.80 18.77 -5.48
CA TYR A 25 -14.83 18.31 -4.09
C TYR A 25 -16.08 18.81 -3.37
N ARG A 26 -16.88 17.87 -2.87
CA ARG A 26 -18.05 18.13 -2.02
C ARG A 26 -17.96 17.23 -0.78
N PRO A 27 -17.43 17.72 0.35
CA PRO A 27 -17.28 16.90 1.56
C PRO A 27 -18.62 16.35 2.06
N GLU A 28 -19.72 17.07 1.83
CA GLU A 28 -21.09 16.68 2.20
C GLU A 28 -21.57 15.43 1.44
N ARG A 29 -20.92 15.08 0.33
CA ARG A 29 -21.19 13.88 -0.46
C ARG A 29 -20.28 12.70 -0.09
N GLY A 30 -19.48 12.82 0.97
CA GLY A 30 -18.53 11.79 1.39
C GLY A 30 -17.31 11.70 0.47
N ASN A 31 -16.92 12.79 -0.22
CA ASN A 31 -15.69 12.81 -1.00
C ASN A 31 -14.48 12.75 -0.06
N VAL A 32 -13.52 11.88 -0.39
CA VAL A 32 -12.29 11.68 0.37
C VAL A 32 -11.12 12.20 -0.45
N VAL A 33 -10.24 13.00 0.17
CA VAL A 33 -9.00 13.45 -0.46
C VAL A 33 -7.90 12.50 -0.02
N LEU A 34 -7.35 11.71 -0.95
CA LEU A 34 -6.22 10.80 -0.68
C LEU A 34 -4.92 11.43 -1.19
N ASN A 35 -4.50 12.51 -0.55
CA ASN A 35 -3.25 13.20 -0.84
C ASN A 35 -2.52 13.45 0.47
N PRO A 36 -1.41 12.75 0.78
CA PRO A 36 -0.70 12.88 2.05
C PRO A 36 -0.20 14.31 2.38
N LEU A 37 -0.14 15.20 1.38
CA LEU A 37 0.24 16.61 1.55
C LEU A 37 -0.95 17.56 1.73
N ASP A 38 -2.17 17.04 1.84
CA ASP A 38 -3.41 17.79 2.07
C ASP A 38 -3.91 17.55 3.50
N GLU A 39 -4.29 18.62 4.22
CA GLU A 39 -4.78 18.53 5.60
C GLU A 39 -6.05 17.71 5.77
N ARG A 40 -6.82 17.52 4.69
CA ARG A 40 -8.04 16.70 4.67
C ARG A 40 -7.76 15.22 4.46
N CYS A 41 -6.50 14.83 4.24
CA CYS A 41 -6.15 13.44 4.04
C CYS A 41 -6.46 12.64 5.30
N PRO A 42 -7.31 11.60 5.21
CA PRO A 42 -7.55 10.73 6.34
C PRO A 42 -6.28 9.95 6.64
N ARG A 43 -6.18 9.47 7.89
CA ARG A 43 -5.19 8.50 8.30
C ARG A 43 -5.49 7.18 7.58
N TRP A 44 -4.47 6.64 6.95
CA TRP A 44 -4.50 5.34 6.31
C TRP A 44 -3.26 4.54 6.67
N THR A 45 -3.44 3.26 6.94
CA THR A 45 -2.36 2.30 7.14
C THR A 45 -2.63 1.02 6.36
N PRO A 46 -1.58 0.31 5.91
CA PRO A 46 -1.74 -0.98 5.25
C PRO A 46 -2.56 -1.99 6.05
N TRP A 47 -2.51 -1.95 7.39
CA TRP A 47 -3.23 -2.86 8.28
C TRP A 47 -4.73 -2.61 8.35
N GLN A 48 -5.23 -1.40 8.04
CA GLN A 48 -6.67 -1.12 8.02
C GLN A 48 -7.41 -1.85 6.89
N GLU A 49 -6.68 -2.28 5.86
CA GLU A 49 -7.23 -3.10 4.77
C GLU A 49 -7.40 -4.57 5.16
N LEU A 50 -6.73 -5.03 6.22
CA LEU A 50 -6.70 -6.45 6.61
C LEU A 50 -7.88 -6.80 7.50
N ARG A 51 -8.80 -7.64 7.01
CA ARG A 51 -9.97 -8.07 7.78
C ARG A 51 -9.59 -9.08 8.86
N PRO A 52 -10.22 -9.00 10.04
CA PRO A 52 -10.16 -10.08 11.02
C PRO A 52 -10.58 -11.42 10.39
N GLY A 53 -9.73 -12.45 10.52
CA GLY A 53 -9.97 -13.77 9.94
C GLY A 53 -9.65 -13.93 8.44
N TYR A 54 -9.37 -12.85 7.71
CA TYR A 54 -8.95 -12.87 6.29
C TYR A 54 -7.68 -12.06 6.03
N GLY A 55 -6.89 -11.79 7.07
CA GLY A 55 -5.72 -10.92 6.98
C GLY A 55 -4.64 -11.40 6.01
N GLU A 56 -4.46 -12.72 5.85
CA GLU A 56 -3.46 -13.26 4.89
C GLU A 56 -3.89 -13.02 3.43
N PRO A 57 -5.09 -13.44 2.98
CA PRO A 57 -5.57 -13.10 1.64
C PRO A 57 -5.61 -11.58 1.35
N ASP A 58 -5.99 -10.76 2.33
CA ASP A 58 -6.03 -9.31 2.17
C ASP A 58 -4.63 -8.73 2.00
N ALA A 59 -3.65 -9.23 2.76
CA ALA A 59 -2.26 -8.81 2.63
C ALA A 59 -1.66 -9.24 1.28
N GLU A 60 -2.01 -10.43 0.80
CA GLU A 60 -1.61 -10.91 -0.53
C GLU A 60 -2.17 -10.02 -1.65
N ALA A 61 -3.46 -9.71 -1.61
CA ALA A 61 -4.09 -8.80 -2.58
C ALA A 61 -3.46 -7.40 -2.55
N GLN A 62 -3.12 -6.89 -1.35
CA GLN A 62 -2.40 -5.63 -1.20
C GLN A 62 -0.99 -5.71 -1.81
N ALA A 63 -0.25 -6.81 -1.60
CA ALA A 63 1.06 -7.03 -2.19
C ALA A 63 0.99 -7.11 -3.73
N GLU A 64 -0.05 -7.75 -4.28
CA GLU A 64 -0.29 -7.79 -5.72
C GLU A 64 -0.57 -6.40 -6.30
N SER A 65 -1.31 -5.55 -5.56
CA SER A 65 -1.55 -4.18 -5.97
C SER A 65 -0.29 -3.31 -5.95
N LEU A 66 0.61 -3.49 -4.97
CA LEU A 66 1.88 -2.74 -4.88
C LEU A 66 2.92 -3.22 -5.89
N PHE A 67 2.90 -4.51 -6.23
CA PHE A 67 3.86 -5.14 -7.15
C PHE A 67 3.11 -5.85 -8.27
N PRO A 68 2.47 -5.11 -9.22
CA PRO A 68 1.58 -5.67 -10.21
C PRO A 68 2.33 -6.56 -11.23
N ASP A 69 1.63 -7.57 -11.75
CA ASP A 69 2.14 -8.33 -12.89
C ASP A 69 2.18 -7.44 -14.14
N PRO A 70 3.25 -7.50 -14.94
CA PRO A 70 3.34 -6.73 -16.16
C PRO A 70 2.27 -7.21 -17.16
N PRO A 71 1.86 -6.37 -18.11
CA PRO A 71 1.01 -6.82 -19.20
C PRO A 71 1.67 -8.00 -19.91
N ARG A 72 0.85 -8.98 -20.34
CA ARG A 72 1.23 -10.35 -20.82
C ARG A 72 2.40 -10.49 -21.82
N GLN A 73 2.96 -9.40 -22.35
CA GLN A 73 4.07 -9.39 -23.31
C GLN A 73 5.40 -8.87 -22.73
N ALA A 74 5.46 -8.47 -21.45
CA ALA A 74 6.65 -7.86 -20.85
C ALA A 74 7.39 -8.74 -19.82
N ASP A 75 7.00 -10.01 -19.65
CA ASP A 75 7.77 -10.95 -18.82
C ASP A 75 9.03 -11.40 -19.57
N VAL A 76 10.12 -10.65 -19.40
CA VAL A 76 11.46 -11.00 -19.90
C VAL A 76 12.45 -10.99 -18.72
N GLY A 77 13.30 -12.01 -18.65
CA GLY A 77 14.44 -12.07 -17.72
C GLY A 77 14.07 -12.35 -16.26
N SER A 78 14.79 -11.71 -15.33
CA SER A 78 14.68 -11.90 -13.87
C SER A 78 13.47 -11.21 -13.22
N THR A 79 12.67 -10.47 -14.01
CA THR A 79 11.51 -9.68 -13.56
C THR A 79 10.49 -10.46 -12.71
N PRO A 80 10.10 -11.70 -13.06
CA PRO A 80 9.16 -12.49 -12.24
C PRO A 80 9.72 -12.86 -10.86
N PHE A 81 11.04 -13.14 -10.78
CA PHE A 81 11.71 -13.45 -9.52
C PHE A 81 11.70 -12.22 -8.60
N PHE A 82 12.18 -11.07 -9.08
CA PHE A 82 12.20 -9.85 -8.27
C PHE A 82 10.81 -9.45 -7.77
N ARG A 83 9.79 -9.59 -8.62
CA ARG A 83 8.40 -9.30 -8.26
C ARG A 83 7.90 -10.23 -7.14
N ARG A 84 8.04 -11.54 -7.32
CA ARG A 84 7.63 -12.53 -6.31
C ARG A 84 8.38 -12.31 -4.99
N SER A 85 9.69 -12.10 -5.06
CA SER A 85 10.54 -11.85 -3.89
C SER A 85 10.18 -10.54 -3.19
N SER A 86 9.80 -9.50 -3.93
CA SER A 86 9.32 -8.22 -3.36
C SER A 86 8.00 -8.39 -2.62
N ARG A 87 7.05 -9.16 -3.18
CA ARG A 87 5.80 -9.51 -2.49
C ARG A 87 6.07 -10.28 -1.19
N ILE A 88 6.98 -11.27 -1.22
CA ILE A 88 7.38 -12.04 -0.03
C ILE A 88 7.99 -11.14 1.05
N LEU A 89 8.89 -10.24 0.66
CA LEU A 89 9.52 -9.30 1.59
C LEU A 89 8.47 -8.36 2.20
N TYR A 90 7.61 -7.74 1.39
CA TYR A 90 6.55 -6.86 1.87
C TYR A 90 5.60 -7.57 2.86
N LEU A 91 5.12 -8.76 2.53
CA LEU A 91 4.26 -9.56 3.42
C LEU A 91 4.96 -9.90 4.75
N SER A 92 6.25 -10.21 4.69
CA SER A 92 7.04 -10.49 5.89
C SER A 92 7.20 -9.24 6.76
N LEU A 93 7.45 -8.07 6.15
CA LEU A 93 7.51 -6.79 6.85
C LEU A 93 6.19 -6.43 7.54
N LEU A 94 5.04 -6.61 6.87
CA LEU A 94 3.72 -6.40 7.48
C LEU A 94 3.49 -7.26 8.74
N LYS A 95 4.06 -8.46 8.77
CA LYS A 95 3.96 -9.39 9.91
C LYS A 95 4.86 -8.99 11.09
N ILE A 96 6.05 -8.42 10.82
CA ILE A 96 7.07 -8.12 11.85
C ILE A 96 7.10 -6.65 12.31
N ALA A 97 6.42 -5.75 11.60
CA ALA A 97 6.43 -4.34 11.94
C ALA A 97 5.69 -4.08 13.26
N GLU A 98 6.40 -3.47 14.19
CA GLU A 98 5.90 -3.03 15.47
C GLU A 98 6.58 -1.69 15.81
N PRO A 99 5.83 -0.59 16.02
CA PRO A 99 4.37 -0.50 15.90
C PRO A 99 3.87 -0.72 14.47
N ARG A 100 2.59 -1.09 14.33
CA ARG A 100 1.91 -1.29 13.02
C ARG A 100 1.60 0.04 12.33
N GLU A 101 2.66 0.78 12.03
CA GLU A 101 2.61 2.09 11.38
C GLU A 101 3.32 2.06 10.03
N PRO A 102 2.87 2.86 9.04
CA PRO A 102 3.48 2.87 7.71
C PRO A 102 4.96 3.28 7.75
N ALA A 103 5.32 4.19 8.66
CA ALA A 103 6.71 4.62 8.88
C ALA A 103 7.62 3.45 9.32
N THR A 104 7.12 2.52 10.13
CA THR A 104 7.87 1.35 10.59
C THR A 104 8.36 0.48 9.43
N LEU A 105 7.58 0.36 8.34
CA LEU A 105 7.99 -0.38 7.14
C LEU A 105 9.20 0.28 6.47
N VAL A 106 9.18 1.61 6.38
CA VAL A 106 10.28 2.41 5.82
C VAL A 106 11.53 2.30 6.68
N GLU A 107 11.37 2.40 8.00
CA GLU A 107 12.46 2.26 8.98
C GLU A 107 13.12 0.88 8.90
N LEU A 108 12.34 -0.20 8.86
CA LEU A 108 12.84 -1.56 8.69
C LEU A 108 13.70 -1.71 7.43
N LEU A 109 13.25 -1.15 6.31
CA LEU A 109 13.97 -1.24 5.03
C LEU A 109 15.26 -0.40 5.00
N ASN A 110 15.37 0.59 5.87
CA ASN A 110 16.58 1.42 6.03
C ASN A 110 17.60 0.82 7.00
N LEU A 111 17.27 -0.25 7.72
CA LEU A 111 18.21 -0.94 8.60
C LEU A 111 19.40 -1.49 7.82
N PRO A 112 20.59 -1.58 8.45
CA PRO A 112 21.70 -2.35 7.89
C PRO A 112 21.26 -3.76 7.50
N ARG A 113 21.76 -4.28 6.37
CA ARG A 113 21.34 -5.58 5.80
C ARG A 113 21.34 -6.72 6.84
N ALA A 114 22.39 -6.78 7.66
CA ALA A 114 22.51 -7.81 8.70
C ALA A 114 21.42 -7.69 9.78
N GLU A 115 21.06 -6.46 10.17
CA GLU A 115 20.01 -6.21 11.14
C GLU A 115 18.62 -6.49 10.56
N LEU A 116 18.35 -6.05 9.33
CA LEU A 116 17.11 -6.40 8.62
C LEU A 116 16.93 -7.92 8.51
N LYS A 117 18.01 -8.68 8.23
CA LYS A 117 17.97 -10.15 8.26
C LYS A 117 17.58 -10.69 9.63
N GLN A 118 18.17 -10.16 10.71
CA GLN A 118 17.81 -10.58 12.07
C GLN A 118 16.33 -10.29 12.37
N ARG A 119 15.82 -9.13 11.95
CA ARG A 119 14.39 -8.77 12.12
C ARG A 119 13.45 -9.72 11.36
N LEU A 120 13.88 -10.22 10.21
CA LEU A 120 13.11 -11.13 9.36
C LEU A 120 13.34 -12.62 9.63
N LYS A 121 14.10 -12.96 10.68
CA LYS A 121 14.39 -14.34 11.06
C LYS A 121 13.10 -15.15 11.26
N GLY A 122 13.04 -16.33 10.64
CA GLY A 122 11.88 -17.21 10.67
C GLY A 122 10.73 -16.81 9.74
N THR A 123 10.90 -15.73 8.96
CA THR A 123 9.97 -15.37 7.89
C THR A 123 10.42 -15.93 6.55
N PRO A 124 9.52 -16.11 5.56
CA PRO A 124 9.91 -16.52 4.22
C PRO A 124 10.90 -15.57 3.53
N ALA A 125 10.99 -14.31 3.97
CA ALA A 125 11.91 -13.33 3.41
C ALA A 125 13.35 -13.43 3.94
N GLU A 126 13.61 -14.20 5.01
CA GLU A 126 14.95 -14.31 5.63
C GLU A 126 16.03 -14.70 4.60
N ALA A 127 15.74 -15.69 3.76
CA ALA A 127 16.68 -16.19 2.76
C ALA A 127 16.86 -15.23 1.56
N LEU A 128 15.90 -14.35 1.31
CA LEU A 128 15.95 -13.39 0.19
C LEU A 128 16.91 -12.23 0.42
N ILE A 129 17.24 -11.98 1.68
CA ILE A 129 18.09 -10.86 2.12
C ILE A 129 19.38 -11.36 2.78
N ASP A 130 19.73 -12.63 2.56
CA ASP A 130 20.98 -13.19 3.07
C ASP A 130 22.17 -12.36 2.56
N PRO A 131 23.07 -11.86 3.44
CA PRO A 131 24.32 -11.23 3.02
C PRO A 131 25.18 -12.06 2.07
N GLY A 132 25.00 -13.39 2.04
CA GLY A 132 25.67 -14.28 1.08
C GLY A 132 25.00 -14.37 -0.29
N ALA A 133 23.77 -13.87 -0.43
CA ALA A 133 23.12 -13.64 -1.71
C ALA A 133 23.58 -12.27 -2.23
N HIS A 134 24.17 -12.25 -3.43
CA HIS A 134 24.71 -11.08 -4.11
C HIS A 134 23.63 -10.02 -4.44
N GLU A 135 23.91 -9.15 -5.42
CA GLU A 135 23.17 -7.96 -5.86
C GLU A 135 21.63 -8.12 -5.92
N GLU A 136 21.11 -9.34 -6.07
CA GLU A 136 19.68 -9.64 -6.06
C GLU A 136 18.98 -9.24 -4.76
N GLY A 137 19.57 -9.53 -3.60
CA GLY A 137 18.99 -9.19 -2.29
C GLY A 137 18.88 -7.67 -2.10
N ALA A 138 19.89 -6.93 -2.58
CA ALA A 138 19.86 -5.47 -2.59
C ALA A 138 18.77 -4.93 -3.53
N GLY A 139 18.63 -5.52 -4.72
CA GLY A 139 17.60 -5.15 -5.70
C GLY A 139 16.17 -5.38 -5.20
N ILE A 140 15.90 -6.51 -4.52
CA ILE A 140 14.59 -6.79 -3.90
C ILE A 140 14.25 -5.72 -2.87
N VAL A 141 15.19 -5.37 -2.00
CA VAL A 141 14.95 -4.38 -0.94
C VAL A 141 14.79 -2.98 -1.50
N ALA A 142 15.57 -2.60 -2.52
CA ALA A 142 15.38 -1.34 -3.22
C ALA A 142 14.00 -1.25 -3.88
N THR A 143 13.51 -2.35 -4.46
CA THR A 143 12.18 -2.43 -5.08
C THR A 143 11.08 -2.19 -4.05
N VAL A 144 11.13 -2.89 -2.91
CA VAL A 144 10.14 -2.71 -1.84
C VAL A 144 10.25 -1.32 -1.22
N ALA A 145 11.46 -0.84 -0.96
CA ALA A 145 11.69 0.50 -0.45
C ALA A 145 11.05 1.57 -1.34
N ASN A 146 11.26 1.52 -2.65
CA ASN A 146 10.66 2.46 -3.60
C ASN A 146 9.12 2.44 -3.56
N ALA A 147 8.52 1.26 -3.43
CA ALA A 147 7.06 1.10 -3.40
C ALA A 147 6.45 1.68 -2.10
N VAL A 148 7.08 1.44 -0.95
CA VAL A 148 6.55 1.91 0.36
C VAL A 148 7.07 3.30 0.73
N ASN A 149 8.04 3.85 0.01
CA ASN A 149 8.65 5.13 0.31
C ASN A 149 7.64 6.30 0.48
N PRO A 150 6.57 6.41 -0.32
CA PRO A 150 5.55 7.44 -0.13
C PRO A 150 4.80 7.35 1.21
N PHE A 151 4.82 6.19 1.88
CA PHE A 151 4.12 6.00 3.15
C PHE A 151 4.64 6.90 4.26
N ARG A 152 5.88 7.40 4.16
CA ARG A 152 6.44 8.36 5.12
C ARG A 152 5.68 9.69 5.18
N TYR A 153 4.88 10.00 4.16
CA TYR A 153 4.11 11.24 4.09
C TYR A 153 2.68 11.07 4.62
N LEU A 154 2.25 9.85 4.92
CA LEU A 154 0.89 9.59 5.41
C LEU A 154 0.68 10.27 6.77
N PRO A 155 -0.46 10.94 6.97
CA PRO A 155 -0.74 11.62 8.23
C PRO A 155 -0.98 10.59 9.34
N VAL A 156 -0.24 10.74 10.44
CA VAL A 156 -0.41 9.92 11.65
C VAL A 156 -1.51 10.46 12.58
N ASP A 157 -1.70 11.78 12.58
CA ASP A 157 -2.65 12.51 13.45
C ASP A 157 -3.81 13.12 12.64
N ALA A 158 -4.38 12.36 11.70
CA ALA A 158 -5.54 12.84 10.94
C ALA A 158 -6.83 12.79 11.77
N ALA A 159 -7.76 13.69 11.48
CA ALA A 159 -9.06 13.75 12.16
C ALA A 159 -9.97 12.54 11.86
N THR A 160 -9.73 11.83 10.76
CA THR A 160 -10.52 10.69 10.32
C THR A 160 -9.62 9.55 9.86
N GLU A 161 -10.15 8.33 9.93
CA GLU A 161 -9.51 7.14 9.38
C GLU A 161 -10.24 6.68 8.11
N TRP A 162 -9.51 6.04 7.21
CA TRP A 162 -10.07 5.54 5.96
C TRP A 162 -9.50 4.17 5.59
N SER A 163 -10.27 3.38 4.85
CA SER A 163 -9.78 2.20 4.13
C SER A 163 -10.51 2.07 2.80
N ALA A 164 -9.81 1.60 1.78
CA ALA A 164 -10.38 1.36 0.46
C ALA A 164 -11.50 0.31 0.54
N ARG A 165 -11.29 -0.71 1.37
CA ARG A 165 -12.26 -1.78 1.60
C ARG A 165 -13.60 -1.29 2.12
N GLU A 166 -13.61 -0.42 3.14
CA GLU A 166 -14.85 0.11 3.71
C GLU A 166 -15.51 1.12 2.76
N TRP A 167 -14.70 1.96 2.12
CA TRP A 167 -15.19 2.96 1.17
C TRP A 167 -15.84 2.35 -0.09
N ALA A 168 -15.30 1.23 -0.58
CA ALA A 168 -15.83 0.54 -1.75
C ALA A 168 -17.08 -0.32 -1.44
N ARG A 169 -17.51 -0.44 -0.18
CA ARG A 169 -18.73 -1.20 0.15
C ARG A 169 -19.95 -0.50 -0.46
N PRO A 170 -20.82 -1.24 -1.17
CA PRO A 170 -22.11 -0.70 -1.56
C PRO A 170 -22.87 -0.23 -0.32
N ALA A 171 -23.44 0.97 -0.36
CA ALA A 171 -24.39 1.40 0.66
C ALA A 171 -25.48 0.32 0.74
N ARG A 172 -25.67 -0.28 1.92
CA ARG A 172 -26.78 -1.22 2.12
C ARG A 172 -28.05 -0.46 1.79
N ALA A 173 -28.76 -0.89 0.74
CA ALA A 173 -30.08 -0.37 0.45
C ALA A 173 -30.92 -0.61 1.70
N GLY A 174 -31.31 0.46 2.39
CA GLY A 174 -32.08 0.35 3.61
C GLY A 174 -33.35 -0.42 3.32
N SER A 175 -33.49 -1.60 3.92
CA SER A 175 -34.79 -2.22 4.14
C SER A 175 -35.60 -1.26 5.00
N SER A 176 -36.46 -0.48 4.35
CA SER A 176 -37.56 0.23 4.99
C SER A 176 -38.67 -0.74 5.34
#